data_AF-A0A3N5I140-F1
#
_entry.id   AF-A0A3N5I140-F1
#
_cell.length_a   1.000
_cell.length_b   1.000
_cell.length_c   1.000
_cell.angle_alpha   90.00
_cell.angle_beta   90.00
_cell.angle_gamma   90.00
#
_symmetry.space_group_name_H-M   'P 1'
#
loop_
_entity.id
_entity.type
_entity.pdbx_description
1 polymer ?
#
loop_
_entity_poly.entity_id
_entity_poly.type
_entity_poly.pdbx_seq_one_letter_code
_entity_poly.pdbx_strand_id
1 'polypeptide(L)'
;MEEALTRPSNRILPSLGIVLVAGGFIVLSWLGYLWLGPTQSPYQYKLVEEGGVDKFNKLGLNAWSDLSISKHEIVVEGVDQPLAVGYLARRANARPVMLDWENRSGEPVVFVDGKLSELTTLASAIAKHVPKNATILAWWDTSRQIKLLTGYETVFVSHLGEPHIVPSVWRNKSAAIEKYEREFWGGPASAEESQKFKRFTDALVAEPKEGAAILRELTGGREAYVAVHLSDLYKLGLMRPDRLGAAYKDFPLQGGNVHGLSGLIKRWSLENNHAAYSVHGLSENLVRAYFLTDDKSGNTLLTKMLPFTTSNPLEFQELKLVYQYGGYWVYKIPSA
;
A
#
# COMPACT_ATOMS: atom_id res chain seq x y z
N MET A 1 28.05 -19.39 89.64
CA MET A 1 28.04 -18.02 89.08
C MET A 1 28.77 -18.11 87.74
N GLU A 2 28.07 -18.17 86.61
CA GLU A 2 27.55 -17.00 85.86
C GLU A 2 28.71 -16.06 85.47
N GLU A 3 29.00 -15.71 84.21
CA GLU A 3 28.21 -15.66 82.98
C GLU A 3 29.10 -15.92 81.74
N ALA A 4 28.55 -16.60 80.73
CA ALA A 4 29.14 -16.64 79.39
C ALA A 4 28.51 -15.54 78.52
N LEU A 5 29.30 -14.51 78.19
CA LEU A 5 28.92 -13.46 77.24
C LEU A 5 28.84 -14.03 75.81
N THR A 6 27.61 -14.28 75.34
CA THR A 6 27.34 -14.60 73.93
C THR A 6 27.46 -13.34 73.06
N ARG A 7 28.45 -13.30 72.17
CA ARG A 7 28.54 -12.29 71.09
C ARG A 7 27.41 -12.48 70.08
N PRO A 8 26.65 -11.45 69.69
CA PRO A 8 25.65 -11.56 68.63
C PRO A 8 26.36 -11.70 67.27
N SER A 9 26.09 -12.83 66.59
CA SER A 9 26.55 -13.10 65.24
C SER A 9 25.88 -12.12 64.26
N ASN A 10 26.66 -11.20 63.72
CA ASN A 10 26.23 -10.13 62.83
C ASN A 10 25.90 -10.68 61.43
N ARG A 11 24.84 -11.49 61.30
CA ARG A 11 24.38 -12.08 60.02
C ARG A 11 23.64 -11.10 59.11
N ILE A 12 23.40 -9.87 59.58
CA ILE A 12 22.58 -8.86 58.89
C ILE A 12 23.31 -8.23 57.69
N LEU A 13 24.64 -8.07 57.77
CA LEU A 13 25.44 -7.50 56.67
C LEU A 13 25.55 -8.41 55.43
N PRO A 14 25.87 -9.72 55.53
CA PRO A 14 25.98 -10.56 54.33
C PRO A 14 24.62 -10.83 53.67
N SER A 15 23.51 -10.84 54.41
CA SER A 15 22.17 -10.92 53.83
C SER A 15 21.78 -9.67 53.05
N LEU A 16 22.21 -8.48 53.49
CA LEU A 16 21.94 -7.23 52.77
C LEU A 16 22.65 -7.20 51.40
N GLY A 17 23.89 -7.69 51.35
CA GLY A 17 24.66 -7.78 50.11
C GLY A 17 24.04 -8.72 49.07
N ILE A 18 23.50 -9.87 49.51
CA ILE A 18 22.83 -10.83 48.62
C ILE A 18 21.51 -10.25 48.07
N VAL A 19 20.74 -9.53 48.90
CA VAL A 19 19.50 -8.88 48.47
C VAL A 19 19.78 -7.75 47.46
N LEU A 20 20.84 -6.96 47.67
CA LEU A 20 21.26 -5.91 46.75
C LEU A 20 21.73 -6.46 45.39
N VAL A 21 22.49 -7.55 45.37
CA VAL A 21 22.94 -8.19 44.13
C VAL A 21 21.76 -8.81 43.38
N ALA A 22 20.87 -9.53 44.07
CA ALA A 22 19.67 -10.12 43.46
C ALA A 22 18.72 -9.02 42.92
N GLY A 23 18.52 -7.93 43.67
CA GLY A 23 17.75 -6.78 43.22
C GLY A 23 18.37 -6.10 41.99
N GLY A 24 19.70 -5.97 41.95
CA GLY A 24 20.44 -5.47 40.80
C GLY A 24 20.23 -6.33 39.54
N PHE A 25 20.29 -7.65 39.66
CA PHE A 25 20.00 -8.56 38.55
C PHE A 25 18.55 -8.47 38.09
N ILE A 26 17.57 -8.35 38.99
CA ILE A 26 16.16 -8.17 38.61
C ILE A 26 15.96 -6.88 37.83
N VAL A 27 16.55 -5.76 38.29
CA VAL A 27 16.46 -4.47 37.60
C VAL A 27 17.19 -4.50 36.25
N LEU A 28 18.35 -5.15 36.16
CA LEU A 28 19.07 -5.33 34.90
C LEU A 28 18.34 -6.25 33.91
N SER A 29 17.70 -7.33 34.40
CA SER A 29 16.86 -8.19 33.58
C SER A 29 15.58 -7.48 33.13
N TRP A 30 14.99 -6.62 33.97
CA TRP A 30 13.85 -5.79 33.62
C TRP A 30 14.22 -4.70 32.62
N LEU A 31 15.34 -4.00 32.82
CA LEU A 31 15.89 -3.05 31.86
C LEU A 31 16.24 -3.74 30.55
N GLY A 32 16.87 -4.92 30.62
CA GLY A 32 17.13 -5.78 29.47
C GLY A 32 15.84 -6.16 28.75
N TYR A 33 14.78 -6.52 29.48
CA TYR A 33 13.47 -6.82 28.90
C TYR A 33 12.76 -5.60 28.32
N LEU A 34 12.90 -4.41 28.90
CA LEU A 34 12.36 -3.17 28.31
C LEU A 34 13.15 -2.73 27.07
N TRP A 35 14.46 -2.97 27.06
CA TRP A 35 15.35 -2.60 25.95
C TRP A 35 15.35 -3.62 24.81
N LEU A 36 15.12 -4.90 25.12
CA LEU A 36 14.97 -6.03 24.18
C LEU A 36 13.49 -6.39 23.93
N GLY A 37 12.57 -5.71 24.61
CA GLY A 37 11.13 -5.97 24.52
C GLY A 37 10.65 -5.72 23.10
N PRO A 38 9.68 -6.49 22.59
CA PRO A 38 9.23 -6.35 21.22
C PRO A 38 8.68 -4.94 21.01
N THR A 39 9.39 -4.15 20.20
CA THR A 39 8.91 -2.85 19.73
C THR A 39 7.53 -3.08 19.12
N GLN A 40 6.51 -2.45 19.68
CA GLN A 40 5.16 -2.56 19.15
C GLN A 40 5.01 -1.71 17.90
N SER A 41 4.11 -2.13 16.98
CA SER A 41 3.71 -1.29 15.86
C SER A 41 3.19 0.05 16.39
N PRO A 42 3.57 1.19 15.79
CA PRO A 42 3.10 2.50 16.22
C PRO A 42 1.60 2.72 16.00
N TYR A 43 0.95 1.88 15.18
CA TYR A 43 -0.49 1.92 14.95
C TYR A 43 -1.14 0.54 15.08
N GLN A 44 -2.47 0.56 15.21
CA GLN A 44 -3.30 -0.63 15.22
C GLN A 44 -4.55 -0.44 14.35
N TYR A 45 -4.99 -1.52 13.69
CA TYR A 45 -6.30 -1.62 13.06
C TYR A 45 -7.37 -1.88 14.13
N LYS A 46 -8.18 -0.87 14.42
CA LYS A 46 -9.32 -0.99 15.30
C LYS A 46 -10.57 -1.30 14.47
N LEU A 47 -11.16 -2.48 14.67
CA LEU A 47 -12.46 -2.80 14.07
C LEU A 47 -13.52 -1.86 14.66
N VAL A 48 -14.18 -1.10 13.80
CA VAL A 48 -15.26 -0.18 14.18
C VAL A 48 -16.61 -0.82 13.90
N GLU A 49 -16.72 -1.48 12.76
CA GLU A 49 -18.00 -1.97 12.28
C GLU A 49 -17.80 -3.14 11.32
N GLU A 50 -18.67 -4.13 11.37
CA GLU A 50 -18.73 -5.23 10.40
C GLU A 50 -20.19 -5.52 9.99
N GLY A 51 -20.36 -6.15 8.84
CA GLY A 51 -21.67 -6.52 8.29
C GLY A 51 -21.60 -6.94 6.81
N GLY A 52 -22.78 -7.17 6.23
CA GLY A 52 -22.92 -7.37 4.79
C GLY A 52 -22.87 -6.07 4.00
N VAL A 53 -22.92 -6.18 2.67
CA VAL A 53 -22.93 -5.04 1.74
C VAL A 53 -24.10 -4.08 1.99
N ASP A 54 -25.24 -4.59 2.45
CA ASP A 54 -26.44 -3.82 2.80
C ASP A 54 -26.16 -2.75 3.86
N LYS A 55 -25.33 -3.08 4.85
CA LYS A 55 -24.92 -2.17 5.91
C LYS A 55 -23.97 -1.07 5.43
N PHE A 56 -23.25 -1.34 4.34
CA PHE A 56 -22.27 -0.43 3.74
C PHE A 56 -22.71 0.01 2.34
N ASN A 57 -24.01 0.27 2.14
CA ASN A 57 -24.59 0.61 0.84
C ASN A 57 -23.89 1.79 0.10
N LYS A 58 -23.32 2.75 0.84
CA LYS A 58 -22.57 3.89 0.30
C LYS A 58 -21.29 3.49 -0.44
N LEU A 59 -20.76 2.29 -0.21
CA LEU A 59 -19.57 1.77 -0.91
C LEU A 59 -19.87 1.33 -2.35
N GLY A 60 -21.15 1.25 -2.76
CA GLY A 60 -21.51 0.91 -4.13
C GLY A 60 -21.21 -0.55 -4.51
N LEU A 61 -21.17 -1.46 -3.53
CA LEU A 61 -20.82 -2.87 -3.73
C LEU A 61 -22.04 -3.77 -4.03
N ASN A 62 -23.18 -3.21 -4.43
CA ASN A 62 -24.45 -3.94 -4.60
C ASN A 62 -24.38 -5.13 -5.57
N ALA A 63 -23.46 -5.10 -6.54
CA ALA A 63 -23.22 -6.20 -7.47
C ALA A 63 -22.50 -7.41 -6.84
N TRP A 64 -22.00 -7.28 -5.61
CA TRP A 64 -21.24 -8.28 -4.86
C TRP A 64 -21.83 -8.50 -3.47
N SER A 65 -23.15 -8.77 -3.42
CA SER A 65 -23.91 -8.90 -2.17
C SER A 65 -23.45 -10.05 -1.26
N ASP A 66 -22.63 -10.96 -1.77
CA ASP A 66 -22.03 -12.08 -1.04
C ASP A 66 -20.80 -11.69 -0.20
N LEU A 67 -20.32 -10.44 -0.31
CA LEU A 67 -19.17 -9.96 0.46
C LEU A 67 -19.54 -9.60 1.90
N SER A 68 -18.68 -10.02 2.83
CA SER A 68 -18.65 -9.48 4.20
C SER A 68 -17.66 -8.34 4.26
N ILE A 69 -18.09 -7.21 4.84
CA ILE A 69 -17.33 -5.96 4.91
C ILE A 69 -17.00 -5.66 6.37
N SER A 70 -15.78 -5.18 6.62
CA SER A 70 -15.37 -4.61 7.90
C SER A 70 -14.71 -3.26 7.72
N LYS A 71 -15.10 -2.30 8.56
CA LYS A 71 -14.53 -0.96 8.65
C LYS A 71 -13.50 -0.93 9.78
N HIS A 72 -12.31 -0.49 9.46
CA HIS A 72 -11.21 -0.37 10.40
C HIS A 72 -10.73 1.09 10.46
N GLU A 73 -10.48 1.56 11.68
CA GLU A 73 -9.77 2.81 11.95
C GLU A 73 -8.31 2.51 12.29
N ILE A 74 -7.40 3.30 11.75
CA ILE A 74 -5.96 3.17 12.00
C ILE A 74 -5.62 4.16 13.11
N VAL A 75 -5.45 3.63 14.31
CA VAL A 75 -5.27 4.43 15.52
C VAL A 75 -3.83 4.38 16.00
N VAL A 76 -3.36 5.50 16.54
CA VAL A 76 -2.04 5.64 17.16
C VAL A 76 -2.25 6.09 18.60
N GLU A 77 -1.50 5.48 19.52
CA GLU A 77 -1.57 5.85 20.93
C GLU A 77 -1.20 7.33 21.13
N GLY A 78 -2.05 8.06 21.86
CA GLY A 78 -1.87 9.49 22.11
C GLY A 78 -2.31 10.41 20.97
N VAL A 79 -2.93 9.89 19.91
CA VAL A 79 -3.53 10.71 18.83
C VAL A 79 -5.05 10.52 18.86
N ASP A 80 -5.78 11.63 19.00
CA ASP A 80 -7.24 11.60 19.17
C ASP A 80 -8.01 11.15 17.92
N GLN A 81 -7.46 11.44 16.74
CA GLN A 81 -8.08 11.14 15.45
C GLN A 81 -7.38 9.97 14.76
N PRO A 82 -8.12 9.08 14.08
CA PRO A 82 -7.50 8.01 13.31
C PRO A 82 -6.70 8.60 12.15
N LEU A 83 -5.55 8.01 11.84
CA LEU A 83 -4.71 8.43 10.73
C LEU A 83 -5.27 8.02 9.37
N ALA A 84 -6.05 6.95 9.34
CA ALA A 84 -6.72 6.46 8.16
C ALA A 84 -7.97 5.65 8.50
N VAL A 85 -8.84 5.48 7.51
CA VAL A 85 -9.98 4.56 7.56
C VAL A 85 -9.89 3.60 6.38
N GLY A 86 -9.97 2.31 6.67
CA GLY A 86 -9.94 1.24 5.67
C GLY A 86 -11.22 0.42 5.66
N TYR A 87 -11.67 0.04 4.47
CA TYR A 87 -12.77 -0.93 4.29
C TYR A 87 -12.20 -2.21 3.71
N LEU A 88 -12.30 -3.28 4.49
CA LEU A 88 -11.85 -4.61 4.10
C LEU A 88 -13.06 -5.42 3.66
N ALA A 89 -12.87 -6.26 2.65
CA ALA A 89 -13.86 -7.22 2.21
C ALA A 89 -13.28 -8.63 2.18
N ARG A 90 -14.16 -9.61 2.41
CA ARG A 90 -13.86 -11.03 2.28
C ARG A 90 -15.07 -11.77 1.73
N ARG A 91 -14.80 -12.81 0.95
CA ARG A 91 -15.79 -13.81 0.55
C ARG A 91 -15.64 -15.01 1.49
N ALA A 92 -16.69 -15.32 2.24
CA ALA A 92 -16.67 -16.37 3.27
C ALA A 92 -15.44 -16.26 4.20
N ASN A 93 -14.68 -17.36 4.36
CA ASN A 93 -13.50 -17.43 5.23
C ASN A 93 -12.18 -17.12 4.47
N ALA A 94 -12.25 -16.50 3.29
CA ALA A 94 -11.05 -16.06 2.58
C ALA A 94 -10.32 -14.94 3.34
N ARG A 95 -9.03 -14.76 3.04
CA ARG A 95 -8.23 -13.67 3.60
C ARG A 95 -8.84 -12.31 3.22
N PRO A 96 -8.83 -11.33 4.14
CA PRO A 96 -9.39 -10.01 3.86
C PRO A 96 -8.59 -9.28 2.80
N VAL A 97 -9.29 -8.49 1.97
CA VAL A 97 -8.73 -7.64 0.93
C VAL A 97 -9.12 -6.19 1.22
N MET A 98 -8.15 -5.27 1.20
CA MET A 98 -8.41 -3.84 1.28
C MET A 98 -9.15 -3.39 0.02
N LEU A 99 -10.38 -2.88 0.15
CA LEU A 99 -11.16 -2.34 -0.98
C LEU A 99 -11.02 -0.84 -1.12
N ASP A 100 -11.00 -0.13 0.01
CA ASP A 100 -11.00 1.33 0.03
C ASP A 100 -10.16 1.82 1.21
N TRP A 101 -9.44 2.92 0.98
CA TRP A 101 -8.53 3.51 1.94
C TRP A 101 -8.59 5.03 1.86
N GLU A 102 -8.85 5.66 3.00
CA GLU A 102 -8.90 7.10 3.16
C GLU A 102 -7.81 7.52 4.15
N ASN A 103 -6.75 8.18 3.66
CA ASN A 103 -5.77 8.81 4.53
C ASN A 103 -6.35 10.10 5.11
N ARG A 104 -6.24 10.25 6.43
CA ARG A 104 -6.64 11.44 7.20
C ARG A 104 -5.46 12.20 7.76
N SER A 105 -4.25 11.66 7.60
CA SER A 105 -2.99 12.36 7.78
C SER A 105 -2.55 13.09 6.51
N GLY A 106 -1.66 14.08 6.65
CA GLY A 106 -1.09 14.81 5.50
C GLY A 106 -0.18 13.96 4.60
N GLU A 107 0.24 12.78 5.06
CA GLU A 107 1.04 11.81 4.31
C GLU A 107 0.35 10.43 4.35
N PRO A 108 0.41 9.63 3.27
CA PRO A 108 -0.08 8.27 3.24
C PRO A 108 0.57 7.38 4.29
N VAL A 109 -0.24 6.51 4.88
CA VAL A 109 0.21 5.49 5.83
C VAL A 109 -0.33 4.14 5.36
N VAL A 110 0.54 3.13 5.25
CA VAL A 110 0.23 1.78 4.75
C VAL A 110 -0.20 1.72 3.27
N PHE A 111 -1.28 2.42 2.89
CA PHE A 111 -1.85 2.43 1.55
C PHE A 111 -1.97 3.87 1.02
N VAL A 112 -1.98 3.98 -0.31
CA VAL A 112 -2.32 5.22 -1.01
C VAL A 112 -3.84 5.30 -1.14
N ASP A 113 -4.39 6.51 -1.04
CA ASP A 113 -5.80 6.77 -1.26
C ASP A 113 -6.29 6.20 -2.59
N GLY A 114 -7.46 5.58 -2.56
CA GLY A 114 -8.14 5.02 -3.72
C GLY A 114 -9.54 5.60 -3.88
N LYS A 115 -10.17 5.27 -5.00
CA LYS A 115 -11.58 5.59 -5.23
C LYS A 115 -12.33 4.31 -5.58
N LEU A 116 -13.02 3.73 -4.60
CA LEU A 116 -13.72 2.46 -4.75
C LEU A 116 -14.67 2.42 -5.96
N SER A 117 -15.33 3.53 -6.30
CA SER A 117 -16.22 3.60 -7.47
C SER A 117 -15.48 3.37 -8.80
N GLU A 118 -14.21 3.75 -8.91
CA GLU A 118 -13.39 3.47 -10.09
C GLU A 118 -13.02 1.98 -10.16
N LEU A 119 -12.67 1.39 -9.02
CA LEU A 119 -12.37 -0.03 -8.91
C LEU A 119 -13.57 -0.91 -9.26
N THR A 120 -14.78 -0.60 -8.77
CA THR A 120 -15.99 -1.37 -9.08
C THR A 120 -16.38 -1.26 -10.56
N THR A 121 -16.16 -0.08 -11.16
CA THR A 121 -16.35 0.12 -12.61
C THR A 121 -15.34 -0.69 -13.42
N LEU A 122 -14.06 -0.68 -13.04
CA LEU A 122 -13.02 -1.51 -13.64
C LEU A 122 -13.36 -3.00 -13.54
N ALA A 123 -13.74 -3.47 -12.35
CA ALA A 123 -14.11 -4.87 -12.12
C ALA A 123 -15.28 -5.31 -13.02
N SER A 124 -16.29 -4.44 -13.18
CA SER A 124 -17.43 -4.69 -14.07
C SER A 124 -17.00 -4.77 -15.54
N ALA A 125 -16.11 -3.87 -15.98
CA ALA A 125 -15.57 -3.88 -17.34
C ALA A 125 -14.75 -5.15 -17.61
N ILE A 126 -13.89 -5.55 -16.66
CA ILE A 126 -13.11 -6.80 -16.74
C ILE A 126 -14.06 -7.99 -16.88
N ALA A 127 -15.05 -8.11 -16.00
CA ALA A 127 -15.98 -9.23 -16.01
C ALA A 127 -16.77 -9.36 -17.33
N LYS A 128 -17.01 -8.24 -18.01
CA LYS A 128 -17.75 -8.16 -19.27
C LYS A 128 -16.89 -8.39 -20.51
N HIS A 129 -15.64 -7.92 -20.53
CA HIS A 129 -14.84 -7.82 -21.75
C HIS A 129 -13.59 -8.69 -21.78
N VAL A 130 -13.07 -9.11 -20.62
CA VAL A 130 -11.85 -9.92 -20.55
C VAL A 130 -12.23 -11.41 -20.67
N PRO A 131 -11.60 -12.19 -21.56
CA PRO A 131 -11.84 -13.64 -21.66
C PRO A 131 -11.57 -14.36 -20.33
N LYS A 132 -12.43 -15.32 -19.94
CA LYS A 132 -12.36 -16.00 -18.63
C LYS A 132 -11.03 -16.71 -18.35
N ASN A 133 -10.31 -17.12 -19.40
CA ASN A 133 -9.01 -17.76 -19.33
C ASN A 133 -7.84 -16.77 -19.49
N ALA A 134 -8.07 -15.46 -19.56
CA ALA A 134 -6.99 -14.48 -19.61
C ALA A 134 -6.36 -14.26 -18.22
N THR A 135 -5.08 -13.90 -18.17
CA THR A 135 -4.42 -13.48 -16.93
C THR A 135 -4.46 -11.96 -16.81
N ILE A 136 -4.69 -11.48 -15.59
CA ILE A 136 -4.60 -10.06 -15.28
C ILE A 136 -3.39 -9.82 -14.38
N LEU A 137 -2.50 -8.94 -14.85
CA LEU A 137 -1.41 -8.34 -14.10
C LEU A 137 -1.86 -6.97 -13.58
N ALA A 138 -1.61 -6.68 -12.31
CA ALA A 138 -1.78 -5.36 -11.74
C ALA A 138 -0.83 -5.21 -10.55
N TRP A 139 -0.81 -4.05 -9.89
CA TRP A 139 -0.20 -3.95 -8.56
C TRP A 139 -0.80 -5.01 -7.61
N TRP A 140 -0.07 -5.43 -6.59
CA TRP A 140 -0.50 -6.59 -5.78
C TRP A 140 -1.83 -6.37 -5.04
N ASP A 141 -2.10 -5.15 -4.58
CA ASP A 141 -3.35 -4.78 -3.92
C ASP A 141 -4.51 -4.79 -4.91
N THR A 142 -4.33 -4.11 -6.05
CA THR A 142 -5.28 -4.10 -7.17
C THR A 142 -5.56 -5.50 -7.71
N SER A 143 -4.54 -6.37 -7.77
CA SER A 143 -4.68 -7.77 -8.21
C SER A 143 -5.60 -8.56 -7.29
N ARG A 144 -5.48 -8.35 -5.97
CA ARG A 144 -6.36 -8.99 -4.98
C ARG A 144 -7.79 -8.45 -5.04
N GLN A 145 -7.91 -7.14 -5.23
CA GLN A 145 -9.21 -6.47 -5.41
C GLN A 145 -9.94 -6.99 -6.67
N ILE A 146 -9.24 -7.06 -7.81
CA ILE A 146 -9.78 -7.61 -9.06
C ILE A 146 -10.18 -9.07 -8.85
N LYS A 147 -9.34 -9.90 -8.23
CA LYS A 147 -9.68 -11.31 -7.96
C LYS A 147 -10.93 -11.44 -7.09
N LEU A 148 -11.07 -10.63 -6.04
CA LEU A 148 -12.23 -10.65 -5.16
C LEU A 148 -13.52 -10.29 -5.90
N LEU A 149 -13.50 -9.19 -6.67
CA LEU A 149 -14.67 -8.64 -7.34
C LEU A 149 -15.03 -9.41 -8.61
N THR A 150 -14.06 -9.92 -9.35
CA THR A 150 -14.34 -10.53 -10.68
C THR A 150 -14.26 -12.05 -10.67
N GLY A 151 -13.57 -12.65 -9.69
CA GLY A 151 -13.24 -14.07 -9.68
C GLY A 151 -12.17 -14.49 -10.70
N TYR A 152 -11.56 -13.54 -11.43
CA TYR A 152 -10.51 -13.85 -12.40
C TYR A 152 -9.21 -14.26 -11.70
N GLU A 153 -8.43 -15.08 -12.39
CA GLU A 153 -7.07 -15.38 -11.95
C GLU A 153 -6.16 -14.18 -12.17
N THR A 154 -5.52 -13.76 -11.07
CA THR A 154 -4.52 -12.71 -11.02
C THR A 154 -3.19 -13.28 -10.59
N VAL A 155 -2.09 -12.63 -10.98
CA VAL A 155 -0.73 -13.13 -10.67
C VAL A 155 -0.39 -12.98 -9.20
N PHE A 156 -0.93 -11.97 -8.53
CA PHE A 156 -0.70 -11.69 -7.11
C PHE A 156 -1.99 -11.87 -6.32
N VAL A 157 -1.95 -12.76 -5.34
CA VAL A 157 -3.09 -13.21 -4.51
C VAL A 157 -2.85 -12.98 -3.02
N SER A 158 -1.59 -12.85 -2.59
CA SER A 158 -1.20 -12.60 -1.21
C SER A 158 -0.96 -11.11 -0.94
N HIS A 159 -1.09 -10.70 0.32
CA HIS A 159 -0.68 -9.37 0.76
C HIS A 159 0.85 -9.28 0.73
N LEU A 160 1.40 -8.52 -0.21
CA LEU A 160 2.85 -8.34 -0.35
C LEU A 160 3.39 -7.18 0.51
N GLY A 161 2.57 -6.15 0.78
CA GLY A 161 2.98 -5.03 1.63
C GLY A 161 4.09 -4.14 1.05
N GLU A 162 4.29 -4.15 -0.27
CA GLU A 162 5.33 -3.37 -0.95
C GLU A 162 4.76 -2.23 -1.82
N PRO A 163 5.30 -1.00 -1.79
CA PRO A 163 6.32 -0.51 -0.86
C PRO A 163 5.81 -0.44 0.58
N HIS A 164 6.74 -0.41 1.53
CA HIS A 164 6.43 -0.09 2.92
C HIS A 164 6.21 1.42 3.04
N ILE A 165 4.95 1.84 2.95
CA ILE A 165 4.53 3.24 3.09
C ILE A 165 4.43 3.58 4.57
N VAL A 166 5.54 4.06 5.14
CA VAL A 166 5.63 4.44 6.56
C VAL A 166 6.12 5.87 6.70
N PRO A 167 5.46 6.70 7.54
CA PRO A 167 5.96 8.00 7.93
C PRO A 167 7.42 7.93 8.38
N SER A 168 8.18 8.98 8.05
CA SER A 168 9.63 9.06 8.35
C SER A 168 9.94 8.83 9.84
N VAL A 169 9.06 9.32 10.72
CA VAL A 169 9.14 9.17 12.18
C VAL A 169 9.05 7.72 12.68
N TRP A 170 8.55 6.79 11.86
CA TRP A 170 8.40 5.38 12.21
C TRP A 170 9.39 4.45 11.53
N ARG A 171 10.37 4.98 10.78
CA ARG A 171 11.37 4.15 10.08
C ARG A 171 12.18 3.26 11.02
N ASN A 172 12.40 3.68 12.26
CA ASN A 172 13.07 2.86 13.29
C ASN A 172 12.18 1.72 13.82
N LYS A 173 10.89 1.71 13.51
CA LYS A 173 9.92 0.67 13.87
C LYS A 173 9.51 -0.23 12.70
N SER A 174 10.19 -0.14 11.55
CA SER A 174 9.82 -0.88 10.32
C SER A 174 9.65 -2.39 10.54
N ALA A 175 10.54 -3.03 11.31
CA ALA A 175 10.44 -4.47 11.60
C ALA A 175 9.19 -4.84 12.43
N ALA A 176 8.79 -3.96 13.36
CA ALA A 176 7.58 -4.13 14.15
C ALA A 176 6.32 -3.98 13.29
N ILE A 177 6.32 -2.98 12.40
CA ILE A 177 5.25 -2.74 11.42
C ILE A 177 5.12 -3.94 10.49
N GLU A 178 6.21 -4.41 9.89
CA GLU A 178 6.21 -5.55 8.98
C GLU A 178 5.65 -6.82 9.66
N LYS A 179 6.06 -7.08 10.91
CA LYS A 179 5.53 -8.19 11.69
C LYS A 179 4.02 -8.04 11.91
N TYR A 180 3.57 -6.86 12.35
CA TYR A 180 2.16 -6.58 12.61
C TYR A 180 1.30 -6.72 11.37
N GLU A 181 1.73 -6.15 10.24
CA GLU A 181 1.04 -6.27 8.95
C GLU A 181 0.93 -7.74 8.51
N ARG A 182 2.01 -8.52 8.61
CA ARG A 182 1.94 -9.96 8.27
C ARG A 182 0.94 -10.72 9.14
N GLU A 183 0.90 -10.44 10.44
CA GLU A 183 -0.04 -11.08 11.36
C GLU A 183 -1.49 -10.70 11.02
N PHE A 184 -1.75 -9.42 10.76
CA PHE A 184 -3.08 -8.92 10.41
C PHE A 184 -3.60 -9.48 9.08
N TRP A 185 -2.75 -9.56 8.05
CA TRP A 185 -3.14 -10.00 6.71
C TRP A 185 -3.11 -11.52 6.48
N GLY A 186 -2.80 -12.30 7.52
CA GLY A 186 -2.84 -13.77 7.46
C GLY A 186 -1.59 -14.42 6.86
N GLY A 187 -0.42 -13.82 7.09
CA GLY A 187 0.90 -14.38 6.76
C GLY A 187 1.55 -13.79 5.51
N PRO A 188 2.88 -13.99 5.34
CA PRO A 188 3.63 -13.45 4.21
C PRO A 188 3.23 -14.13 2.89
N ALA A 189 3.50 -13.44 1.78
CA ALA A 189 3.48 -14.05 0.46
C ALA A 189 4.59 -15.11 0.32
N SER A 190 4.44 -15.99 -0.67
CA SER A 190 5.50 -16.96 -0.98
C SER A 190 6.72 -16.26 -1.59
N ALA A 191 7.91 -16.85 -1.43
CA ALA A 191 9.13 -16.31 -2.03
C ALA A 191 9.03 -16.19 -3.56
N GLU A 192 8.35 -17.14 -4.21
CA GLU A 192 8.09 -17.11 -5.65
C GLU A 192 7.20 -15.92 -6.04
N GLU A 193 6.12 -15.67 -5.30
CA GLU A 193 5.21 -14.56 -5.55
C GLU A 193 5.92 -13.21 -5.35
N SER A 194 6.71 -13.08 -4.27
CA SER A 194 7.55 -11.91 -4.03
C SER A 194 8.57 -11.69 -5.15
N GLN A 195 9.18 -12.76 -5.70
CA GLN A 195 10.11 -12.64 -6.82
C GLN A 195 9.41 -12.22 -8.12
N LYS A 196 8.21 -12.78 -8.39
CA LYS A 196 7.38 -12.35 -9.53
C LYS A 196 6.99 -10.88 -9.40
N PHE A 197 6.67 -10.42 -8.19
CA PHE A 197 6.34 -9.03 -7.95
C PHE A 197 7.54 -8.11 -8.18
N LYS A 198 8.74 -8.51 -7.73
CA LYS A 198 9.99 -7.78 -8.07
C LYS A 198 10.19 -7.68 -9.58
N ARG A 199 10.09 -8.79 -10.33
CA ARG A 199 10.14 -8.76 -11.81
C ARG A 199 9.08 -7.84 -12.42
N PHE A 200 7.85 -7.85 -11.89
CA PHE A 200 6.79 -6.97 -12.36
C PHE A 200 7.15 -5.50 -12.14
N THR A 201 7.61 -5.12 -10.95
CA THR A 201 8.05 -3.75 -10.68
C THR A 201 9.26 -3.35 -11.53
N ASP A 202 10.20 -4.27 -11.77
CA ASP A 202 11.36 -4.02 -12.63
C ASP A 202 10.95 -3.81 -14.09
N ALA A 203 9.92 -4.53 -14.57
CA ALA A 203 9.34 -4.30 -15.89
C ALA A 203 8.75 -2.90 -16.02
N LEU A 204 8.06 -2.42 -14.99
CA LEU A 204 7.41 -1.11 -14.99
C LEU A 204 8.41 0.06 -15.02
N VAL A 205 9.62 -0.10 -14.45
CA VAL A 205 10.72 0.89 -14.53
C VAL A 205 11.72 0.63 -15.66
N ALA A 206 11.52 -0.41 -16.47
CA ALA A 206 12.33 -0.67 -17.65
C ALA A 206 11.92 0.24 -18.81
N GLU A 207 12.73 0.28 -19.86
CA GLU A 207 12.31 0.90 -21.12
C GLU A 207 11.09 0.14 -21.70
N PRO A 208 10.22 0.79 -22.48
CA PRO A 208 8.91 0.24 -22.83
C PRO A 208 8.96 -1.14 -23.48
N LYS A 209 9.89 -1.34 -24.42
CA LYS A 209 10.04 -2.59 -25.16
C LYS A 209 10.52 -3.74 -24.27
N GLU A 210 11.50 -3.47 -23.42
CA GLU A 210 12.03 -4.44 -22.46
C GLU A 210 10.98 -4.80 -21.41
N GLY A 211 10.34 -3.79 -20.82
CA GLY A 211 9.29 -3.99 -19.83
C GLY A 211 8.12 -4.81 -20.38
N ALA A 212 7.65 -4.50 -21.59
CA ALA A 212 6.57 -5.26 -22.24
C ALA A 212 6.95 -6.73 -22.47
N ALA A 213 8.23 -7.02 -22.79
CA ALA A 213 8.72 -8.39 -22.89
C ALA A 213 8.70 -9.11 -21.53
N ILE A 214 9.16 -8.46 -20.46
CA ILE A 214 9.10 -9.03 -19.10
C ILE A 214 7.66 -9.30 -18.67
N LEU A 215 6.72 -8.37 -18.94
CA LEU A 215 5.30 -8.58 -18.64
C LEU A 215 4.72 -9.80 -19.38
N ARG A 216 5.11 -10.00 -20.65
CA ARG A 216 4.69 -11.18 -21.43
C ARG A 216 5.23 -12.49 -20.86
N GLU A 217 6.47 -12.50 -20.38
CA GLU A 217 7.06 -13.66 -19.74
C GLU A 217 6.37 -13.99 -18.41
N LEU A 218 6.01 -12.97 -17.62
CA LEU A 218 5.30 -13.14 -16.34
C LEU A 218 3.91 -13.77 -16.52
N THR A 219 3.28 -13.60 -17.68
CA THR A 219 1.98 -14.21 -17.99
C THR A 219 2.11 -15.58 -18.66
N GLY A 220 3.33 -16.04 -18.96
CA GLY A 220 3.56 -17.32 -19.62
C GLY A 220 3.02 -17.36 -21.06
N GLY A 221 2.96 -16.21 -21.75
CA GLY A 221 2.55 -16.12 -23.15
C GLY A 221 1.05 -16.31 -23.43
N ARG A 222 0.22 -16.56 -22.41
CA ARG A 222 -1.24 -16.58 -22.56
C ARG A 222 -1.78 -15.19 -22.87
N GLU A 223 -3.01 -15.14 -23.39
CA GLU A 223 -3.73 -13.87 -23.49
C GLU A 223 -3.81 -13.19 -22.12
N ALA A 224 -3.28 -11.98 -22.04
CA ALA A 224 -3.12 -11.30 -20.78
C ALA A 224 -3.28 -9.79 -20.90
N TYR A 225 -3.63 -9.20 -19.78
CA TYR A 225 -3.89 -7.78 -19.63
C TYR A 225 -3.09 -7.26 -18.45
N VAL A 226 -2.63 -6.01 -18.54
CA VAL A 226 -2.05 -5.29 -17.43
C VAL A 226 -2.92 -4.09 -17.09
N ALA A 227 -3.35 -3.99 -15.84
CA ALA A 227 -4.05 -2.84 -15.29
C ALA A 227 -3.10 -2.06 -14.39
N VAL A 228 -2.87 -0.79 -14.74
CA VAL A 228 -2.07 0.15 -13.94
C VAL A 228 -2.95 1.30 -13.48
N HIS A 229 -2.60 1.87 -12.33
CA HIS A 229 -3.25 3.05 -11.78
C HIS A 229 -2.25 4.21 -11.63
N LEU A 230 -2.72 5.46 -11.70
CA LEU A 230 -1.84 6.63 -11.49
C LEU A 230 -1.08 6.59 -10.16
N SER A 231 -1.69 6.04 -9.09
CA SER A 231 -1.03 5.85 -7.80
C SER A 231 0.17 4.90 -7.85
N ASP A 232 0.21 3.98 -8.83
CA ASP A 232 1.28 3.00 -8.96
C ASP A 232 2.60 3.69 -9.31
N LEU A 233 2.56 4.89 -9.90
CA LEU A 233 3.75 5.72 -10.09
C LEU A 233 4.41 6.04 -8.75
N TYR A 234 3.63 6.51 -7.77
CA TYR A 234 4.15 6.86 -6.46
C TYR A 234 4.65 5.62 -5.73
N LYS A 235 3.89 4.52 -5.76
CA LYS A 235 4.31 3.24 -5.16
C LYS A 235 5.63 2.76 -5.77
N LEU A 236 5.77 2.84 -7.09
CA LEU A 236 6.96 2.40 -7.81
C LEU A 236 8.16 3.31 -7.56
N GLY A 237 7.95 4.63 -7.47
CA GLY A 237 9.00 5.59 -7.12
C GLY A 237 9.54 5.37 -5.70
N LEU A 238 8.69 4.98 -4.75
CA LEU A 238 9.15 4.57 -3.42
C LEU A 238 9.99 3.27 -3.45
N MET A 239 9.65 2.33 -4.34
CA MET A 239 10.36 1.04 -4.46
C MET A 239 11.67 1.11 -5.28
N ARG A 240 11.76 2.05 -6.21
CA ARG A 240 12.87 2.19 -7.18
C ARG A 240 13.29 3.66 -7.34
N PRO A 241 13.65 4.38 -6.26
CA PRO A 241 13.93 5.82 -6.32
C PRO A 241 15.07 6.18 -7.27
N ASP A 242 16.05 5.28 -7.47
CA ASP A 242 17.18 5.50 -8.39
C ASP A 242 16.81 5.36 -9.88
N ARG A 243 15.65 4.77 -10.18
CA ARG A 243 15.19 4.50 -11.55
C ARG A 243 13.94 5.28 -11.95
N LEU A 244 13.16 5.71 -10.96
CA LEU A 244 11.93 6.47 -11.16
C LEU A 244 11.80 7.53 -10.08
N GLY A 245 12.02 8.77 -10.47
CA GLY A 245 11.73 9.96 -9.70
C GLY A 245 10.25 10.32 -9.78
N ALA A 246 9.54 10.13 -8.68
CA ALA A 246 8.10 10.38 -8.58
C ALA A 246 7.75 11.21 -7.35
N ALA A 247 6.82 12.14 -7.52
CA ALA A 247 6.21 12.90 -6.44
C ALA A 247 4.69 13.00 -6.65
N TYR A 248 3.96 13.41 -5.63
CA TYR A 248 2.56 13.79 -5.78
C TYR A 248 2.26 15.04 -4.94
N LYS A 249 1.16 15.70 -5.28
CA LYS A 249 0.58 16.76 -4.45
C LYS A 249 -0.92 16.79 -4.60
N ASP A 250 -1.58 17.01 -3.48
CA ASP A 250 -3.01 17.22 -3.42
C ASP A 250 -3.36 18.70 -3.55
N PHE A 251 -4.38 18.96 -4.34
CA PHE A 251 -4.92 20.28 -4.61
C PHE A 251 -6.42 20.27 -4.27
N PRO A 252 -6.87 21.18 -3.38
CA PRO A 252 -8.29 21.31 -3.08
C PRO A 252 -9.03 21.88 -4.29
N LEU A 253 -10.18 21.29 -4.62
CA LEU A 253 -11.15 21.84 -5.56
C LEU A 253 -12.19 22.66 -4.78
N GLN A 254 -12.05 23.99 -4.80
CA GLN A 254 -13.09 24.87 -4.26
C GLN A 254 -14.16 25.10 -5.34
N GLY A 255 -15.39 24.60 -5.11
CA GLY A 255 -16.57 24.95 -5.91
C GLY A 255 -16.50 24.53 -7.39
N GLY A 256 -15.77 23.48 -7.74
CA GLY A 256 -15.73 22.96 -9.12
C GLY A 256 -14.96 23.82 -10.13
N ASN A 257 -14.16 24.80 -9.69
CA ASN A 257 -13.34 25.62 -10.60
C ASN A 257 -12.09 24.86 -11.08
N VAL A 258 -12.29 23.94 -12.03
CA VAL A 258 -11.23 23.12 -12.65
C VAL A 258 -10.28 23.98 -13.50
N HIS A 259 -10.71 25.14 -14.00
CA HIS A 259 -9.88 26.02 -14.83
C HIS A 259 -8.78 26.74 -14.03
N GLY A 260 -9.02 27.12 -12.78
CA GLY A 260 -7.98 27.65 -11.91
C GLY A 260 -6.94 26.59 -11.50
N LEU A 261 -7.37 25.34 -11.41
CA LEU A 261 -6.55 24.22 -10.94
C LEU A 261 -5.40 23.88 -11.90
N SER A 262 -5.64 23.87 -13.22
CA SER A 262 -4.58 23.59 -14.20
C SER A 262 -3.43 24.60 -14.12
N GLY A 263 -3.73 25.88 -13.89
CA GLY A 263 -2.75 26.93 -13.67
C GLY A 263 -1.94 26.73 -12.39
N LEU A 264 -2.59 26.30 -11.30
CA LEU A 264 -1.92 25.97 -10.04
C LEU A 264 -0.97 24.79 -10.18
N ILE A 265 -1.42 23.70 -10.82
CA ILE A 265 -0.60 22.49 -11.05
C ILE A 265 0.60 22.83 -11.93
N LYS A 266 0.39 23.58 -13.03
CA LYS A 266 1.48 24.00 -13.92
C LYS A 266 2.51 24.87 -13.19
N ARG A 267 2.06 25.83 -12.37
CA ARG A 267 2.96 26.67 -11.58
C ARG A 267 3.76 25.83 -10.58
N TRP A 268 3.10 24.95 -9.84
CA TRP A 268 3.76 24.04 -8.90
C TRP A 268 4.81 23.17 -9.59
N SER A 269 4.47 22.62 -10.77
CA SER A 269 5.40 21.83 -11.59
C SER A 269 6.66 22.61 -11.95
N LEU A 270 6.51 23.88 -12.36
CA LEU A 270 7.63 24.73 -12.73
C LEU A 270 8.48 25.13 -11.52
N GLU A 271 7.84 25.54 -10.42
CA GLU A 271 8.52 25.95 -9.18
C GLU A 271 9.35 24.81 -8.56
N ASN A 272 8.94 23.56 -8.77
CA ASN A 272 9.63 22.37 -8.24
C ASN A 272 10.48 21.63 -9.30
N ASN A 273 10.67 22.23 -10.49
CA ASN A 273 11.45 21.65 -11.59
C ASN A 273 11.01 20.23 -11.99
N HIS A 274 9.70 19.95 -11.96
CA HIS A 274 9.16 18.67 -12.40
C HIS A 274 9.11 18.59 -13.92
N ALA A 275 9.53 17.45 -14.48
CA ALA A 275 9.65 17.21 -15.92
C ALA A 275 8.29 17.01 -16.59
N ALA A 276 7.35 16.33 -15.91
CA ALA A 276 6.02 16.08 -16.40
C ALA A 276 5.04 15.87 -15.25
N TYR A 277 3.75 15.98 -15.54
CA TYR A 277 2.71 15.67 -14.56
C TYR A 277 1.50 14.98 -15.18
N SER A 278 0.72 14.32 -14.33
CA SER A 278 -0.60 13.77 -14.62
C SER A 278 -1.54 14.06 -13.45
N VAL A 279 -2.86 14.00 -13.67
CA VAL A 279 -3.86 14.47 -12.72
C VAL A 279 -4.95 13.42 -12.51
N HIS A 280 -5.32 13.20 -11.25
CA HIS A 280 -6.36 12.25 -10.84
C HIS A 280 -7.36 12.90 -9.87
N GLY A 281 -8.66 12.79 -10.15
CA GLY A 281 -9.71 13.27 -9.25
C GLY A 281 -10.05 12.24 -8.17
N LEU A 282 -9.46 12.39 -6.97
CA LEU A 282 -9.69 11.50 -5.84
C LEU A 282 -11.10 11.63 -5.26
N SER A 283 -11.63 12.86 -5.19
CA SER A 283 -12.99 13.12 -4.74
C SER A 283 -13.57 14.36 -5.44
N GLU A 284 -14.81 14.72 -5.14
CA GLU A 284 -15.43 15.95 -5.65
C GLU A 284 -14.66 17.22 -5.27
N ASN A 285 -13.92 17.17 -4.16
CA ASN A 285 -13.21 18.32 -3.58
C ASN A 285 -11.69 18.16 -3.59
N LEU A 286 -11.15 17.07 -4.14
CA LEU A 286 -9.72 16.76 -4.07
C LEU A 286 -9.20 16.21 -5.39
N VAL A 287 -8.15 16.83 -5.89
CA VAL A 287 -7.38 16.35 -7.04
C VAL A 287 -5.95 16.09 -6.62
N ARG A 288 -5.41 14.93 -6.97
CA ARG A 288 -4.00 14.59 -6.81
C ARG A 288 -3.30 14.74 -8.16
N ALA A 289 -2.26 15.56 -8.20
CA ALA A 289 -1.33 15.57 -9.32
C ALA A 289 -0.14 14.69 -8.98
N TYR A 290 0.27 13.86 -9.94
CA TYR A 290 1.48 13.05 -9.87
C TYR A 290 2.53 13.66 -10.79
N PHE A 291 3.77 13.72 -10.35
CA PHE A 291 4.87 14.41 -11.04
C PHE A 291 6.04 13.45 -11.28
N LEU A 292 6.70 13.62 -12.42
CA LEU A 292 8.03 13.07 -12.67
C LEU A 292 9.06 14.11 -12.26
N THR A 293 10.04 13.71 -11.46
CA THR A 293 11.04 14.65 -10.92
C THR A 293 12.24 14.85 -11.84
N ASP A 294 12.33 14.08 -12.92
CA ASP A 294 13.42 14.14 -13.91
C ASP A 294 12.96 13.59 -15.27
N ASP A 295 13.69 13.93 -16.33
CA ASP A 295 13.35 13.53 -17.71
C ASP A 295 13.53 12.03 -17.95
N LYS A 296 14.47 11.37 -17.27
CA LYS A 296 14.77 9.93 -17.45
C LYS A 296 13.56 9.09 -17.02
N SER A 297 12.89 9.49 -15.95
CA SER A 297 11.62 8.93 -15.47
C SER A 297 10.50 8.96 -16.53
N GLY A 298 10.60 9.90 -17.48
CA GLY A 298 9.75 10.03 -18.68
C GLY A 298 9.75 8.84 -19.63
N ASN A 299 10.78 7.99 -19.56
CA ASN A 299 11.02 6.89 -20.50
C ASN A 299 10.76 5.50 -19.93
N THR A 300 10.24 5.40 -18.69
CA THR A 300 9.84 4.09 -18.14
C THR A 300 8.55 3.58 -18.77
N LEU A 301 8.37 2.25 -18.78
CA LEU A 301 7.16 1.60 -19.27
C LEU A 301 5.90 2.17 -18.59
N LEU A 302 5.89 2.27 -17.26
CA LEU A 302 4.73 2.77 -16.51
C LEU A 302 4.37 4.21 -16.94
N THR A 303 5.37 5.09 -17.10
CA THR A 303 5.12 6.47 -17.53
C THR A 303 4.50 6.53 -18.93
N LYS A 304 4.95 5.69 -19.87
CA LYS A 304 4.36 5.64 -21.23
C LYS A 304 2.93 5.08 -21.24
N MET A 305 2.59 4.25 -20.25
CA MET A 305 1.25 3.69 -20.04
C MET A 305 0.29 4.62 -19.29
N LEU A 306 0.73 5.79 -18.84
CA LEU A 306 -0.08 6.73 -18.07
C LEU A 306 -0.15 8.08 -18.80
N PRO A 307 -1.21 8.88 -18.57
CA PRO A 307 -1.47 10.12 -19.31
C PRO A 307 -0.66 11.29 -18.72
N PHE A 308 0.66 11.23 -18.81
CA PHE A 308 1.53 12.36 -18.48
C PHE A 308 1.55 13.37 -19.62
N THR A 309 1.88 14.62 -19.30
CA THR A 309 2.06 15.69 -20.31
C THR A 309 3.10 15.39 -21.38
N THR A 310 3.95 14.38 -21.17
CA THR A 310 5.04 13.96 -22.09
C THR A 310 4.81 12.57 -22.69
N SER A 311 3.66 11.95 -22.46
CA SER A 311 3.31 10.64 -23.01
C SER A 311 1.97 10.70 -23.76
N ASN A 312 1.81 9.81 -24.74
CA ASN A 312 0.54 9.62 -25.44
C ASN A 312 0.13 8.13 -25.35
N PRO A 313 -0.58 7.73 -24.29
CA PRO A 313 -1.08 6.37 -24.09
C PRO A 313 -1.85 5.76 -25.27
N LEU A 314 -2.52 6.59 -26.09
CA LEU A 314 -3.33 6.14 -27.23
C LEU A 314 -2.48 5.68 -28.42
N GLU A 315 -1.27 6.23 -28.54
CA GLU A 315 -0.31 5.91 -29.61
C GLU A 315 0.79 4.94 -29.15
N PHE A 316 0.69 4.45 -27.91
CA PHE A 316 1.64 3.52 -27.33
C PHE A 316 1.62 2.17 -28.07
N GLN A 317 2.78 1.70 -28.54
CA GLN A 317 2.85 0.57 -29.47
C GLN A 317 3.22 -0.76 -28.78
N GLU A 318 3.95 -0.69 -27.67
CA GLU A 318 4.46 -1.86 -26.98
C GLU A 318 3.35 -2.66 -26.29
N LEU A 319 2.28 -1.97 -25.86
CA LEU A 319 1.06 -2.56 -25.32
C LEU A 319 -0.16 -1.82 -25.88
N LYS A 320 -1.24 -2.55 -26.16
CA LYS A 320 -2.45 -1.96 -26.75
C LYS A 320 -3.41 -1.52 -25.65
N LEU A 321 -3.69 -0.22 -25.53
CA LEU A 321 -4.74 0.28 -24.63
C LEU A 321 -6.10 -0.30 -25.06
N VAL A 322 -6.84 -0.86 -24.10
CA VAL A 322 -8.17 -1.45 -24.35
C VAL A 322 -9.27 -0.85 -23.48
N TYR A 323 -8.91 -0.25 -22.34
CA TYR A 323 -9.87 0.37 -21.44
C TYR A 323 -9.20 1.41 -20.57
N GLN A 324 -9.91 2.49 -20.27
CA GLN A 324 -9.50 3.52 -19.31
C GLN A 324 -10.74 3.99 -18.54
N TYR A 325 -10.59 4.18 -17.23
CA TYR A 325 -11.62 4.80 -16.41
C TYR A 325 -11.01 5.36 -15.13
N GLY A 326 -11.27 6.64 -14.85
CA GLY A 326 -10.68 7.31 -13.70
C GLY A 326 -9.16 7.28 -13.75
N GLY A 327 -8.52 6.83 -12.68
CA GLY A 327 -7.07 6.65 -12.63
C GLY A 327 -6.55 5.33 -13.23
N TYR A 328 -7.43 4.43 -13.66
CA TYR A 328 -7.05 3.11 -14.20
C TYR A 328 -6.87 3.10 -15.71
N TRP A 329 -5.79 2.45 -16.15
CA TRP A 329 -5.43 2.23 -17.55
C TRP A 329 -5.13 0.76 -17.78
N VAL A 330 -5.87 0.14 -18.70
CA VAL A 330 -5.80 -1.30 -18.97
C VAL A 330 -5.31 -1.55 -20.38
N TYR A 331 -4.23 -2.31 -20.48
CA TYR A 331 -3.58 -2.66 -21.73
C TYR A 331 -3.65 -4.15 -21.98
N LYS A 332 -3.86 -4.54 -23.24
CA LYS A 332 -3.64 -5.90 -23.70
C LYS A 332 -2.15 -6.10 -23.94
N ILE A 333 -1.60 -7.16 -23.37
CA ILE A 333 -0.21 -7.59 -23.59
C ILE A 333 -0.19 -8.37 -24.91
N PRO A 334 0.63 -7.98 -25.90
CA PRO A 334 0.74 -8.71 -27.16
C PRO A 334 1.19 -10.15 -26.92
N SER A 335 0.63 -11.10 -27.67
CA SER A 335 1.13 -12.47 -27.73
C SER A 335 2.58 -12.49 -28.22
N ALA A 336 3.32 -13.54 -27.83
CA ALA A 336 4.69 -13.76 -28.28
C ALA A 336 4.77 -13.95 -29.80
#